data_AF-S1RNP9-F1
#
_entry.id   AF-S1RNP9-F1
#
_cell.length_a   1.000
_cell.length_b   1.000
_cell.length_c   1.000
_cell.angle_alpha   90.00
_cell.angle_beta   90.00
_cell.angle_gamma   90.00
#
_symmetry.space_group_name_H-M   'P 1'
#
loop_
_entity.id
_entity.type
_entity.pdbx_description
1 polymer ?
#
loop_
_entity_poly.entity_id
_entity_poly.type
_entity_poly.pdbx_seq_one_letter_code
_entity_poly.pdbx_strand_id
1 'polypeptide(L)'
;MNDVDYQAVYSRKLSQRGEARYIIINVTTGEILDDAQGFGYKSKKKAYAGYYYKRNYAKEKNQNKAVEYWLHSHPEFCDELTYHVFAHFKEGKKEKLDENLVQMLLREFGLDAPCKINKLITVWENLR
;
A
#
# COMPACT_ATOMS: atom_id res chain seq x y z
N MET A 1 4.68 12.10 -14.16
CA MET A 1 5.54 10.96 -13.77
C MET A 1 5.87 10.24 -15.06
N ASN A 2 7.14 10.23 -15.48
CA ASN A 2 7.54 9.45 -16.64
C ASN A 2 7.31 7.97 -16.29
N ASP A 3 6.42 7.29 -17.00
CA ASP A 3 6.42 5.84 -16.96
C ASP A 3 7.79 5.41 -17.50
N VAL A 4 8.62 4.91 -16.58
CA VAL A 4 9.91 4.35 -16.95
C VAL A 4 9.60 3.16 -17.84
N ASP A 5 10.01 3.19 -19.10
CA ASP A 5 9.89 2.01 -19.95
C ASP A 5 10.75 0.90 -19.35
N TYR A 6 10.10 -0.19 -18.92
CA TYR A 6 10.78 -1.33 -18.30
C TYR A 6 10.47 -2.63 -19.03
N GLN A 7 11.46 -3.52 -19.07
CA GLN A 7 11.35 -4.81 -19.78
C GLN A 7 11.90 -5.96 -18.95
N ALA A 8 11.21 -7.10 -19.00
CA ALA A 8 11.72 -8.37 -18.50
C ALA A 8 12.65 -9.03 -19.51
N VAL A 9 13.93 -9.14 -19.15
CA VAL A 9 15.00 -9.68 -20.00
C VAL A 9 15.61 -10.94 -19.39
N TYR A 10 16.13 -11.82 -20.24
CA TYR A 10 16.84 -13.03 -19.81
C TYR A 10 18.20 -12.66 -19.22
N SER A 11 18.52 -13.21 -18.04
CA SER A 11 19.82 -13.00 -17.39
C SER A 11 20.73 -14.20 -17.62
N ARG A 12 21.75 -14.05 -18.47
CA ARG A 12 22.78 -15.08 -18.68
C ARG A 12 23.52 -15.39 -17.37
N LYS A 13 23.78 -14.38 -16.54
CA LYS A 13 24.51 -14.51 -15.27
C LYS A 13 23.75 -15.35 -14.25
N LEU A 14 22.42 -15.21 -14.19
CA LEU A 14 21.59 -15.89 -13.19
C LEU A 14 20.99 -17.20 -13.69
N SER A 15 20.99 -17.43 -15.01
CA SER A 15 20.42 -18.63 -15.58
C SER A 15 21.40 -19.79 -15.59
N GLN A 16 20.89 -20.99 -15.37
CA GLN A 16 21.63 -22.24 -15.51
C GLN A 16 20.89 -23.18 -16.48
N ARG A 17 21.51 -24.30 -16.85
CA ARG A 17 20.89 -25.26 -17.77
C ARG A 17 19.55 -25.76 -17.20
N GLY A 18 18.47 -25.57 -17.96
CA GLY A 18 17.11 -25.93 -17.54
C GLY A 18 16.44 -24.91 -16.61
N GLU A 19 17.16 -23.87 -16.16
CA GLU A 19 16.67 -22.88 -15.21
C GLU A 19 16.87 -21.46 -15.72
N ALA A 20 15.99 -21.01 -16.61
CA ALA A 20 15.99 -19.62 -17.06
C ALA A 20 15.63 -18.66 -15.90
N ARG A 21 16.37 -17.55 -15.85
CA ARG A 21 16.15 -16.45 -14.92
C ARG A 21 16.00 -15.14 -15.67
N TYR A 22 15.06 -14.32 -15.21
CA TYR A 22 14.70 -13.05 -15.82
C TYR A 22 14.82 -11.92 -14.81
N ILE A 23 15.20 -10.73 -15.28
CA ILE A 23 15.34 -9.51 -14.48
C ILE A 23 14.57 -8.37 -15.18
N ILE A 24 14.19 -7.34 -14.43
CA ILE A 24 13.62 -6.12 -14.99
C ILE A 24 14.72 -5.08 -15.16
N ILE A 25 14.80 -4.51 -16.36
CA ILE A 25 15.68 -3.39 -16.68
C ILE A 25 14.89 -2.17 -17.10
N ASN A 26 15.49 -0.99 -16.94
CA ASN A 26 15.10 0.24 -17.61
C ASN A 26 15.52 0.12 -19.09
N VAL A 27 14.58 0.27 -20.02
CA VAL A 27 14.83 0.12 -21.45
C VAL A 27 15.74 1.24 -21.98
N THR A 28 15.64 2.44 -21.43
CA THR A 28 16.41 3.60 -21.85
C THR A 28 17.85 3.57 -21.31
N THR A 29 18.03 3.26 -20.03
CA THR A 29 19.36 3.33 -19.37
C THR A 29 20.08 1.99 -19.34
N GLY A 30 19.37 0.88 -19.50
CA GLY A 30 19.90 -0.47 -19.30
C GLY A 30 20.10 -0.86 -17.83
N GLU A 31 19.76 0.02 -16.88
CA GLU A 31 19.91 -0.24 -15.45
C GLU A 31 18.97 -1.35 -14.97
N ILE A 32 19.45 -2.17 -14.02
CA ILE A 32 18.64 -3.21 -13.38
C ILE A 32 17.70 -2.55 -12.36
N LEU A 33 16.39 -2.66 -12.60
CA LEU A 33 15.35 -2.15 -11.71
C LEU A 33 14.91 -3.21 -10.68
N ASP A 34 14.94 -4.48 -11.06
CA ASP A 34 14.66 -5.60 -10.15
C ASP A 34 15.28 -6.91 -10.66
N ASP A 35 16.14 -7.51 -9.86
CA ASP A 35 16.73 -8.82 -10.12
C ASP A 35 16.27 -9.90 -9.14
N ALA A 36 15.18 -9.66 -8.41
CA ALA A 36 14.71 -10.53 -7.34
C ALA A 36 15.81 -10.83 -6.30
N GLN A 37 16.50 -9.78 -5.83
CA GLN A 37 17.58 -9.89 -4.82
C GLN A 37 18.75 -10.78 -5.31
N GLY A 38 19.06 -10.70 -6.59
CA GLY A 38 20.11 -11.50 -7.23
C GLY A 38 19.72 -12.92 -7.61
N PHE A 39 18.49 -13.38 -7.37
CA PHE A 39 18.04 -14.72 -7.79
C PHE A 39 17.46 -14.79 -9.21
N GLY A 40 16.89 -13.68 -9.67
CA GLY A 40 16.10 -13.59 -10.88
C GLY A 40 14.76 -14.32 -10.79
N TYR A 41 13.82 -13.90 -11.64
CA TYR A 41 12.50 -14.51 -11.74
C TYR A 41 12.51 -15.73 -12.66
N LYS A 42 11.70 -16.74 -12.35
CA LYS A 42 11.58 -17.98 -13.15
C LYS A 42 10.91 -17.76 -14.53
N SER A 43 10.27 -16.62 -14.75
CA SER A 43 9.65 -16.27 -16.05
C SER A 43 9.51 -14.76 -16.20
N LYS A 44 9.40 -14.28 -17.44
CA LYS A 44 9.10 -12.86 -17.74
C LYS A 44 7.82 -12.38 -17.04
N LYS A 45 6.76 -13.19 -17.07
CA LYS A 45 5.48 -12.88 -16.41
C LYS A 45 5.66 -12.65 -14.91
N LYS A 46 6.46 -13.49 -14.25
CA LYS A 46 6.76 -13.33 -12.81
C LYS A 46 7.62 -12.09 -12.53
N ALA A 47 8.55 -11.76 -13.42
CA ALA A 47 9.34 -10.54 -13.29
C ALA A 47 8.46 -9.29 -13.36
N TYR A 48 7.58 -9.21 -14.35
CA TYR A 48 6.65 -8.09 -14.46
C TYR A 48 5.71 -7.99 -13.26
N ALA A 49 5.12 -9.12 -12.83
CA ALA A 49 4.24 -9.14 -11.68
C ALA A 49 4.94 -8.71 -10.39
N GLY A 50 6.17 -9.22 -10.14
CA GLY A 50 6.96 -8.86 -8.97
C GLY A 50 7.33 -7.38 -8.93
N TYR A 51 7.82 -6.85 -10.05
CA TYR A 51 8.19 -5.44 -10.14
C TYR A 51 6.97 -4.51 -10.04
N TYR A 52 5.87 -4.85 -10.71
CA TYR A 52 4.61 -4.11 -10.59
C TYR A 52 4.13 -4.08 -9.13
N TYR A 53 4.13 -5.23 -8.44
CA TYR A 53 3.74 -5.30 -7.04
C TYR A 53 4.64 -4.40 -6.18
N LYS A 54 5.97 -4.49 -6.32
CA LYS A 54 6.93 -3.68 -5.54
C LYS A 54 6.73 -2.18 -5.76
N ARG A 55 6.55 -1.73 -7.00
CA ARG A 55 6.30 -0.31 -7.34
C ARG A 55 5.00 0.20 -6.72
N ASN A 56 3.92 -0.57 -6.84
CA ASN A 56 2.61 -0.17 -6.32
C ASN A 56 2.54 -0.27 -4.79
N TYR A 57 3.15 -1.29 -4.19
CA TYR A 57 3.25 -1.44 -2.75
C TYR A 57 3.99 -0.26 -2.11
N ALA A 58 5.10 0.20 -2.72
CA ALA A 58 5.80 1.38 -2.24
C ALA A 58 4.93 2.66 -2.31
N LYS A 59 4.15 2.81 -3.39
CA LYS A 59 3.20 3.93 -3.53
C LYS A 59 2.11 3.86 -2.47
N GLU A 60 1.50 2.70 -2.27
CA GLU A 60 0.47 2.49 -1.26
C GLU A 60 1.02 2.74 0.15
N LYS A 61 2.20 2.21 0.47
CA LYS A 61 2.88 2.44 1.76
C LYS A 61 3.10 3.92 2.02
N ASN A 62 3.51 4.70 1.01
CA ASN A 62 3.68 6.15 1.15
C ASN A 62 2.34 6.87 1.35
N GLN A 63 1.28 6.42 0.69
CA GLN A 63 -0.07 6.95 0.92
C GLN A 63 -0.58 6.65 2.33
N ASN A 64 -0.37 5.43 2.83
CA ASN A 64 -0.72 5.07 4.21
C ASN A 64 0.01 5.96 5.20
N LYS A 65 1.32 6.16 5.05
CA LYS A 65 2.10 7.06 5.91
C LYS A 65 1.53 8.49 5.97
N ALA A 66 1.08 9.03 4.84
CA ALA A 66 0.46 10.36 4.84
C ALA A 66 -0.83 10.39 5.66
N VAL A 67 -1.64 9.34 5.58
CA VAL A 67 -2.86 9.18 6.40
C VAL A 67 -2.52 8.96 7.87
N GLU A 68 -1.49 8.17 8.18
CA GLU A 68 -0.99 7.95 9.55
C GLU A 68 -0.54 9.27 10.18
N TYR A 69 0.26 10.08 9.47
CA TYR A 69 0.66 11.41 9.96
C TYR A 69 -0.55 12.32 10.21
N TRP A 70 -1.53 12.29 9.31
CA TRP A 70 -2.77 13.04 9.49
C TRP A 70 -3.55 12.56 10.72
N LEU A 71 -3.65 11.26 10.97
CA LEU A 71 -4.29 10.72 12.17
C LEU A 71 -3.56 11.16 13.45
N HIS A 72 -2.23 11.11 13.44
CA HIS A 72 -1.41 11.57 14.57
C HIS A 72 -1.55 13.07 14.85
N SER A 73 -1.87 13.89 13.85
CA SER A 73 -2.14 15.32 14.06
C SER A 73 -3.57 15.61 14.55
N HIS A 74 -4.45 14.61 14.61
CA HIS A 74 -5.84 14.73 15.07
C HIS A 74 -6.17 13.68 16.16
N PRO A 75 -5.50 13.74 17.33
CA PRO A 75 -5.69 12.74 18.39
C PRO A 75 -7.11 12.71 18.94
N GLU A 76 -7.77 13.86 19.11
CA GLU A 76 -9.15 13.92 19.62
C GLU A 76 -10.14 13.21 18.69
N PHE A 77 -9.95 13.32 17.37
CA PHE A 77 -10.73 12.57 16.40
C PHE A 77 -10.48 11.06 16.53
N CYS A 78 -9.23 10.64 16.74
CA CYS A 78 -8.88 9.23 16.95
C CYS A 78 -9.49 8.67 18.25
N ASP A 79 -9.56 9.48 19.30
CA ASP A 79 -10.19 9.12 20.57
C ASP A 79 -11.70 8.93 20.38
N GLU A 80 -12.36 9.78 19.58
CA GLU A 80 -13.78 9.63 19.26
C GLU A 80 -14.08 8.36 18.46
N LEU A 81 -13.26 8.06 17.44
CA LEU A 81 -13.34 6.79 16.72
C LEU A 81 -13.20 5.59 17.67
N THR A 82 -12.27 5.69 18.62
CA THR A 82 -12.02 4.65 19.63
C THR A 82 -13.22 4.48 20.54
N TYR A 83 -13.80 5.58 21.02
CA TYR A 83 -14.99 5.60 21.87
C TYR A 83 -16.17 4.92 21.19
N HIS A 84 -16.46 5.28 19.93
CA HIS A 84 -17.54 4.68 19.15
C HIS A 84 -17.36 3.17 18.98
N VAL A 85 -16.15 2.71 18.63
CA VAL A 85 -15.86 1.27 18.52
C VAL A 85 -16.11 0.57 19.87
N PHE A 86 -15.63 1.12 20.98
CA PHE A 86 -15.85 0.54 22.31
C PHE A 86 -17.32 0.53 22.74
N ALA A 87 -18.10 1.55 22.39
CA ALA A 87 -19.53 1.60 22.68
C ALA A 87 -20.28 0.47 21.97
N HIS A 88 -20.01 0.24 20.68
CA HIS A 88 -20.61 -0.87 19.93
C HIS A 88 -20.22 -2.24 20.47
N PHE A 89 -18.97 -2.42 20.93
CA PHE A 89 -18.55 -3.67 21.57
C PHE A 89 -19.36 -3.99 22.84
N LYS A 90 -19.70 -2.98 23.66
CA LYS A 90 -20.51 -3.17 24.88
C LYS A 90 -21.94 -3.61 24.59
N GLU A 91 -22.47 -3.29 23.41
CA GLU A 91 -23.79 -3.72 22.95
C GLU A 91 -23.81 -5.15 22.38
N GLY A 92 -22.68 -5.88 22.43
CA GLY A 92 -22.55 -7.21 21.84
C GLY A 92 -22.49 -7.21 20.31
N LYS A 93 -22.40 -6.02 19.68
CA LYS A 93 -22.24 -5.88 18.24
C LYS A 93 -20.76 -5.89 17.89
N LYS A 94 -20.34 -6.81 17.02
CA LYS A 94 -19.05 -6.73 16.32
C LYS A 94 -19.20 -5.80 15.12
N GLU A 95 -19.53 -4.54 15.33
CA GLU A 95 -19.72 -3.62 14.22
C GLU A 95 -18.43 -2.84 13.95
N LYS A 96 -18.03 -2.85 12.68
CA LYS A 96 -16.92 -2.03 12.16
C LYS A 96 -17.39 -0.59 12.06
N LEU A 97 -16.46 0.36 12.15
CA LEU A 97 -16.73 1.72 11.68
C LEU A 97 -17.22 1.66 10.24
N ASP A 98 -18.39 2.22 9.96
CA ASP A 98 -18.87 2.42 8.59
C ASP A 98 -18.50 3.83 8.09
N GLU A 99 -18.52 4.00 6.76
CA GLU A 99 -18.11 5.26 6.13
C GLU A 99 -19.02 6.44 6.48
N ASN A 100 -20.31 6.21 6.79
CA ASN A 100 -21.25 7.28 7.12
C ASN A 100 -20.98 7.84 8.51
N LEU A 101 -20.74 6.97 9.49
CA LEU A 101 -20.36 7.38 10.85
C LEU A 101 -19.07 8.21 10.81
N VAL A 102 -18.04 7.72 10.12
CA VAL A 102 -16.77 8.46 10.03
C VAL A 102 -16.93 9.78 9.27
N GLN A 103 -17.75 9.81 8.21
CA GLN A 103 -18.08 11.06 7.51
C GLN A 103 -18.79 12.07 8.43
N MET A 104 -19.68 11.61 9.31
CA MET A 104 -20.38 12.45 10.27
C MET A 104 -19.41 13.03 11.30
N LEU A 105 -18.56 12.19 11.91
CA LEU A 105 -17.55 12.61 12.88
C LEU A 105 -16.56 13.61 12.28
N LEU A 106 -16.11 13.39 11.04
CA LEU A 106 -15.25 14.36 10.33
C LEU A 106 -15.92 15.75 10.25
N ARG A 107 -17.22 15.81 9.98
CA ARG A 107 -17.97 17.08 9.92
C ARG A 107 -18.10 17.74 11.29
N GLU A 108 -18.34 16.97 12.34
CA GLU A 108 -18.45 17.47 13.71
C GLU A 108 -17.13 18.10 14.18
N PHE A 109 -16.00 17.52 13.79
CA PHE A 109 -14.67 18.06 14.06
C PHE A 109 -14.23 19.16 13.08
N GLY A 110 -15.03 19.46 12.05
CA GLY A 110 -14.68 20.43 11.01
C GLY A 110 -13.47 20.00 10.16
N LEU A 111 -13.28 18.70 9.97
CA LEU A 111 -12.16 18.09 9.27
C LEU A 111 -12.54 17.58 7.87
N ASP A 112 -11.66 17.81 6.91
CA ASP A 112 -11.72 17.17 5.61
C ASP A 112 -10.96 15.83 5.61
N ALA A 113 -11.53 14.82 4.97
CA ALA A 113 -10.89 13.51 4.88
C ALA A 113 -9.57 13.60 4.08
N PRO A 114 -8.45 13.06 4.59
CA PRO A 114 -7.16 13.11 3.87
C PRO A 114 -7.11 12.15 2.67
N CYS A 115 -8.08 11.23 2.59
CA CYS A 115 -8.22 10.23 1.54
C CYS A 115 -9.68 9.72 1.51
N LYS A 116 -9.95 8.66 0.74
CA LYS A 116 -11.25 7.97 0.79
C LYS A 116 -11.51 7.42 2.21
N ILE A 117 -12.75 7.50 2.68
CA ILE A 117 -13.10 7.18 4.07
C ILE A 117 -12.80 5.72 4.42
N ASN A 118 -13.10 4.78 3.53
CA ASN A 118 -12.71 3.38 3.73
C ASN A 118 -11.20 3.19 3.93
N LYS A 119 -10.37 3.97 3.25
CA LYS A 119 -8.91 3.94 3.39
C LYS A 119 -8.48 4.56 4.71
N LEU A 120 -9.10 5.67 5.13
CA LEU A 120 -8.88 6.27 6.45
C LEU A 120 -9.19 5.25 7.57
N ILE A 121 -10.37 4.61 7.52
CA ILE A 121 -10.76 3.54 8.46
C ILE A 121 -9.72 2.43 8.47
N THR A 122 -9.35 1.91 7.30
CA THR A 122 -8.37 0.81 7.18
C THR A 122 -7.02 1.19 7.79
N VAL A 123 -6.54 2.42 7.57
CA VAL A 123 -5.25 2.87 8.12
C VAL A 123 -5.34 3.03 9.64
N TRP A 124 -6.41 3.65 10.14
CA TRP A 124 -6.63 3.81 11.58
C TRP A 124 -6.76 2.46 12.31
N GLU A 125 -7.50 1.51 11.77
CA GLU A 125 -7.62 0.15 12.34
C GLU A 125 -6.27 -0.58 12.44
N ASN A 126 -5.33 -0.30 11.53
CA ASN A 126 -3.99 -0.89 11.55
C ASN A 126 -3.01 -0.19 12.52
N LEU A 127 -3.37 0.99 13.05
CA LEU A 127 -2.56 1.73 14.02
C LEU A 127 -2.87 1.38 15.48
N ARG A 128 -4.05 0.77 15.73
CA ARG A 128 -4.52 0.36 17.06
C ARG A 128 -3.84 -0.93 17.53
#